data_AF-A0AAX3GXG5-F1
#
_entry.id   AF-A0AAX3GXG5-F1
#
_cell.length_a   1.000
_cell.length_b   1.000
_cell.length_c   1.000
_cell.angle_alpha   90.00
_cell.angle_beta   90.00
_cell.angle_gamma   90.00
#
_symmetry.space_group_name_H-M   'P 1'
#
loop_
_entity.id
_entity.type
_entity.pdbx_description
1 polymer ?
#
loop_
_entity_poly.entity_id
_entity_poly.type
_entity_poly.pdbx_seq_one_letter_code
_entity_poly.pdbx_strand_id
1 'polypeptide(L)'
;MKLKRTLFVGLALVLAIGITACTRNNEKPNENAGKNPNESVNNNEGYMNYYSTSYNDYIAGLNRYSIYDTPESINNQFKDKEYPGNEKYLSDVKAAYKDSRDKIQSFVTSLKKDGKTEDTELKKMNDDLITEGERLVKDIDKRIEKLDKVSDEDMKKSQNDFIKLVHGTEDVGNDIGSGFRKMIKDMNDRLGITGNNKK
;
A
#
# COMPACT_ATOMS: atom_id res chain seq x y z
N MET A 1 26.95 -26.71 -27.91
CA MET A 1 25.82 -27.52 -28.43
C MET A 1 25.54 -28.69 -27.50
N LYS A 2 24.39 -28.72 -26.84
CA LYS A 2 23.46 -29.86 -26.76
C LYS A 2 22.21 -29.39 -26.01
N LEU A 3 21.08 -29.86 -26.49
CA LEU A 3 19.79 -29.22 -26.46
C LEU A 3 18.83 -30.15 -25.72
N LYS A 4 17.80 -29.55 -25.12
CA LYS A 4 16.42 -30.04 -24.95
C LYS A 4 15.98 -30.65 -23.61
N ARG A 5 15.05 -29.88 -23.03
CA ARG A 5 13.65 -30.24 -22.70
C ARG A 5 13.45 -31.15 -21.49
N THR A 6 12.92 -30.53 -20.44
CA THR A 6 11.79 -31.10 -19.70
C THR A 6 10.68 -30.06 -19.64
N LEU A 7 9.48 -30.57 -19.92
CA LEU A 7 8.21 -29.90 -20.16
C LEU A 7 7.23 -30.56 -19.18
N PHE A 8 6.22 -29.81 -18.74
CA PHE A 8 5.06 -30.22 -17.91
C PHE A 8 5.35 -30.42 -16.40
N VAL A 9 4.45 -30.08 -15.48
CA VAL A 9 2.99 -30.25 -15.46
C VAL A 9 2.33 -29.10 -14.68
N GLY A 10 1.22 -28.57 -15.21
CA GLY A 10 0.39 -27.57 -14.53
C GLY A 10 -0.36 -28.15 -13.33
N LEU A 11 -0.37 -27.41 -12.23
CA LEU A 11 -1.15 -27.72 -11.04
C LEU A 11 -2.51 -27.01 -11.15
N ALA A 12 -3.50 -27.67 -11.73
CA ALA A 12 -4.90 -27.28 -11.60
C ALA A 12 -5.49 -28.01 -10.40
N LEU A 13 -5.75 -27.29 -9.31
CA LEU A 13 -6.52 -27.78 -8.18
C LEU A 13 -7.82 -26.96 -8.09
N VAL A 14 -8.84 -27.37 -8.84
CA VAL A 14 -10.23 -26.98 -8.61
C VAL A 14 -10.90 -28.16 -7.93
N LEU A 15 -11.27 -27.98 -6.66
CA LEU A 15 -12.28 -28.80 -6.01
C LEU A 15 -13.23 -27.87 -5.26
N ALA A 16 -14.38 -27.62 -5.89
CA ALA A 16 -15.56 -27.05 -5.29
C ALA A 16 -16.34 -28.15 -4.57
N ILE A 17 -16.52 -28.03 -3.25
CA ILE A 17 -17.52 -28.72 -2.43
C ILE A 17 -17.73 -27.81 -1.20
N GLY A 18 -18.92 -27.43 -0.74
CA GLY A 18 -20.28 -27.69 -1.14
C GLY A 18 -21.19 -26.80 -0.28
N ILE A 19 -22.23 -26.24 -0.90
CA ILE A 19 -23.31 -25.54 -0.21
C ILE A 19 -24.11 -26.56 0.59
N THR A 20 -24.09 -26.44 1.92
CA THR A 20 -25.08 -27.07 2.79
C THR A 20 -26.22 -26.09 3.00
N ALA A 21 -27.28 -26.27 2.21
CA ALA A 21 -28.58 -25.68 2.49
C ALA A 21 -29.20 -26.42 3.67
N CYS A 22 -29.15 -25.82 4.86
CA CYS A 22 -30.04 -26.20 5.95
C CYS A 22 -31.36 -25.44 5.80
N THR A 23 -32.38 -26.13 5.28
CA THR A 23 -33.79 -25.75 5.41
C THR A 23 -34.41 -26.49 6.58
N ARG A 24 -35.13 -25.75 7.44
CA ARG A 24 -36.25 -26.11 8.35
C ARG A 24 -36.40 -24.91 9.31
N ASN A 25 -37.54 -24.26 9.55
CA ASN A 25 -38.95 -24.56 9.35
C ASN A 25 -39.74 -23.26 9.09
N ASN A 26 -40.92 -23.40 8.48
CA ASN A 26 -41.88 -22.35 8.20
C ASN A 26 -42.45 -21.72 9.49
N GLU A 27 -42.20 -20.42 9.69
CA GLU A 27 -43.16 -19.53 10.34
C GLU A 27 -43.73 -18.58 9.29
N LYS A 28 -45.06 -18.45 9.30
CA LYS A 28 -45.83 -17.62 8.37
C LYS A 28 -45.38 -16.15 8.47
N PRO A 29 -45.32 -15.39 7.37
CA PRO A 29 -45.04 -13.96 7.46
C PRO A 29 -46.26 -13.26 8.05
N ASN A 30 -46.11 -12.73 9.28
CA ASN A 30 -47.04 -11.76 9.83
C ASN A 30 -46.72 -10.41 9.17
N GLU A 31 -47.60 -9.96 8.29
CA GLU A 31 -47.64 -8.57 7.83
C GLU A 31 -47.93 -7.66 9.03
N ASN A 32 -47.23 -6.52 9.08
CA ASN A 32 -47.29 -5.45 10.09
C ASN A 32 -46.28 -5.54 11.25
N ALA A 33 -45.01 -5.32 10.93
CA ALA A 33 -44.17 -4.44 11.75
C ALA A 33 -43.72 -3.29 10.84
N GLY A 34 -44.24 -2.09 11.11
CA GLY A 34 -43.95 -0.89 10.33
C GLY A 34 -42.44 -0.65 10.24
N LYS A 35 -41.90 -0.65 9.02
CA LYS A 35 -40.57 -0.10 8.76
C LYS A 35 -40.59 1.36 9.17
N ASN A 36 -39.78 1.68 10.17
CA ASN A 36 -39.42 3.04 10.49
C ASN A 36 -38.74 3.63 9.22
N PRO A 37 -39.21 4.73 8.62
CA PRO A 37 -38.64 5.26 7.36
C PRO A 37 -37.22 5.82 7.47
N ASN A 38 -36.57 5.68 8.64
CA ASN A 38 -35.29 6.31 8.97
C ASN A 38 -34.14 5.32 9.23
N GLU A 39 -34.26 4.06 8.80
CA GLU A 39 -33.05 3.25 8.58
C GLU A 39 -32.48 3.58 7.21
N SER A 40 -31.60 4.60 7.18
CA SER A 40 -30.63 4.71 6.10
C SER A 40 -29.86 3.40 6.02
N VAL A 41 -30.11 2.61 4.98
CA VAL A 41 -29.28 1.46 4.64
C VAL A 41 -27.82 1.96 4.62
N ASN A 42 -26.99 1.43 5.50
CA ASN A 42 -25.65 1.94 5.81
C ASN A 42 -24.68 1.66 4.65
N ASN A 43 -24.82 2.42 3.57
CA ASN A 43 -23.95 2.47 2.38
C ASN A 43 -22.45 2.64 2.70
N ASN A 44 -22.12 3.10 3.91
CA ASN A 44 -20.75 3.22 4.39
C ASN A 44 -20.09 1.87 4.72
N GLU A 45 -20.83 0.80 5.01
CA GLU A 45 -20.24 -0.51 5.34
C GLU A 45 -19.59 -1.18 4.11
N GLY A 46 -20.23 -1.07 2.94
CA GLY A 46 -19.68 -1.56 1.68
C GLY A 46 -18.38 -0.83 1.30
N TYR A 47 -18.39 0.50 1.38
CA TYR A 47 -17.21 1.33 1.14
C TYR A 47 -16.09 1.01 2.16
N MET A 48 -16.43 0.92 3.45
CA MET A 48 -15.48 0.57 4.51
C MET A 48 -14.78 -0.77 4.25
N ASN A 49 -15.53 -1.82 3.92
CA ASN A 49 -14.97 -3.15 3.65
C ASN A 49 -14.04 -3.12 2.43
N TYR A 50 -14.45 -2.41 1.38
CA TYR A 50 -13.65 -2.22 0.17
C TYR A 50 -12.35 -1.47 0.43
N TYR A 51 -12.45 -0.33 1.10
CA TYR A 51 -11.32 0.49 1.49
C TYR A 51 -10.36 -0.30 2.38
N SER A 52 -10.87 -0.99 3.40
CA SER A 52 -10.08 -1.76 4.35
C SER A 52 -9.28 -2.87 3.66
N THR A 53 -9.90 -3.57 2.71
CA THR A 53 -9.22 -4.60 1.90
C THR A 53 -8.07 -3.97 1.11
N SER A 54 -8.34 -2.88 0.39
CA SER A 54 -7.33 -2.17 -0.40
C SER A 54 -6.19 -1.63 0.48
N TYR A 55 -6.52 -1.09 1.65
CA TYR A 55 -5.54 -0.59 2.62
C TYR A 55 -4.63 -1.71 3.12
N ASN A 56 -5.19 -2.87 3.47
CA ASN A 56 -4.42 -4.01 3.97
C ASN A 56 -3.51 -4.60 2.88
N ASP A 57 -4.01 -4.72 1.65
CA ASP A 57 -3.25 -5.30 0.53
C ASP A 57 -2.05 -4.41 0.14
N TYR A 58 -2.24 -3.09 0.13
CA TYR A 58 -1.27 -2.18 -0.48
C TYR A 58 -0.55 -1.26 0.51
N ILE A 59 -1.21 -0.77 1.55
CA ILE A 59 -0.69 0.34 2.38
C ILE A 59 -0.15 -0.12 3.73
N ALA A 60 -0.82 -1.07 4.41
CA ALA A 60 -0.50 -1.47 5.79
C ALA A 60 0.97 -1.90 5.98
N GLY A 61 1.59 -2.49 4.95
CA GLY A 61 2.98 -2.96 5.00
C GLY A 61 4.04 -1.93 4.56
N LEU A 62 3.69 -0.68 4.25
CA LEU A 62 4.65 0.31 3.75
C LEU A 62 5.59 0.85 4.84
N ASN A 63 5.20 0.75 6.12
CA ASN A 63 6.02 1.19 7.25
C ASN A 63 7.39 0.50 7.31
N ARG A 64 7.53 -0.70 6.73
CA ARG A 64 8.81 -1.42 6.64
C ARG A 64 9.92 -0.62 5.96
N TYR A 65 9.55 0.36 5.13
CA TYR A 65 10.50 1.21 4.42
C TYR A 65 11.01 2.40 5.24
N SER A 66 10.50 2.61 6.45
CA SER A 66 10.96 3.69 7.34
C SER A 66 12.44 3.58 7.72
N ILE A 67 13.04 2.40 7.51
CA ILE A 67 14.48 2.19 7.66
C ILE A 67 15.29 3.17 6.80
N TYR A 68 14.74 3.62 5.67
CA TYR A 68 15.39 4.54 4.73
C TYR A 68 15.07 6.03 5.00
N ASP A 69 14.32 6.35 6.05
CA ASP A 69 13.88 7.73 6.31
C ASP A 69 15.04 8.68 6.66
N THR A 70 16.10 8.17 7.29
CA THR A 70 17.25 8.98 7.70
C THR A 70 18.57 8.23 7.52
N PRO A 71 19.71 8.93 7.30
CA PRO A 71 21.03 8.32 7.26
C PRO A 71 21.37 7.57 8.54
N GLU A 72 20.88 8.06 9.69
CA GLU A 72 21.09 7.42 10.99
C GLU A 72 20.37 6.07 11.07
N SER A 73 19.09 6.03 10.66
CA SER A 73 18.31 4.79 10.62
C SER A 73 18.97 3.74 9.71
N ILE A 74 19.45 4.16 8.54
CA ILE A 74 20.13 3.30 7.58
C ILE A 74 21.46 2.79 8.18
N ASN A 75 22.26 3.67 8.78
CA ASN A 75 23.52 3.25 9.41
C ASN A 75 23.29 2.28 10.58
N ASN A 76 22.25 2.49 11.38
CA ASN A 76 21.87 1.59 12.46
C ASN A 76 21.50 0.18 11.95
N GLN A 77 20.96 0.06 10.74
CA GLN A 77 20.67 -1.24 10.12
C GLN A 77 21.93 -2.10 9.89
N PHE A 78 23.08 -1.45 9.66
CA PHE A 78 24.37 -2.08 9.34
C PHE A 78 25.36 -2.05 10.51
N LYS A 79 24.97 -1.57 11.69
CA LYS A 79 25.88 -1.46 12.84
C LYS A 79 26.48 -2.81 13.25
N ASP A 80 25.66 -3.86 13.21
CA ASP A 80 26.03 -5.22 13.60
C ASP A 80 25.97 -6.20 12.42
N LYS A 81 26.00 -5.68 11.18
CA LYS A 81 25.88 -6.48 9.94
C LYS A 81 26.90 -6.00 8.92
N GLU A 82 27.38 -6.92 8.09
CA GLU A 82 28.24 -6.53 6.97
C GLU A 82 27.47 -5.63 6.00
N TYR A 83 28.07 -4.48 5.68
CA TYR A 83 27.52 -3.57 4.68
C TYR A 83 27.60 -4.22 3.30
N PRO A 84 26.51 -4.30 2.53
CA PRO A 84 26.46 -5.07 1.29
C PRO A 84 27.22 -4.43 0.12
N GLY A 85 27.84 -3.26 0.32
CA GLY A 85 28.46 -2.45 -0.72
C GLY A 85 27.50 -1.44 -1.34
N ASN A 86 28.07 -0.36 -1.91
CA ASN A 86 27.34 0.80 -2.42
C ASN A 86 26.37 0.44 -3.55
N GLU A 87 26.77 -0.42 -4.49
CA GLU A 87 25.94 -0.86 -5.61
C GLU A 87 24.67 -1.58 -5.13
N LYS A 88 24.84 -2.53 -4.20
CA LYS A 88 23.74 -3.32 -3.65
C LYS A 88 22.82 -2.46 -2.80
N TYR A 89 23.38 -1.59 -1.96
CA TYR A 89 22.60 -0.64 -1.18
C TYR A 89 21.77 0.29 -2.07
N LEU A 90 22.35 0.91 -3.11
CA LEU A 90 21.60 1.76 -4.04
C LEU A 90 20.48 0.99 -4.75
N SER A 91 20.76 -0.25 -5.16
CA SER A 91 19.77 -1.13 -5.78
C SER A 91 18.58 -1.42 -4.85
N ASP A 92 18.87 -1.72 -3.58
CA ASP A 92 17.85 -2.00 -2.56
C ASP A 92 16.98 -0.75 -2.27
N VAL A 93 17.59 0.44 -2.18
CA VAL A 93 16.86 1.71 -2.03
C VAL A 93 15.93 1.96 -3.22
N LYS A 94 16.43 1.81 -4.45
CA LYS A 94 15.61 1.96 -5.67
C LYS A 94 14.47 0.94 -5.71
N ALA A 95 14.72 -0.31 -5.29
CA ALA A 95 13.70 -1.34 -5.23
C ALA A 95 12.62 -1.01 -4.18
N ALA A 96 13.00 -0.47 -3.02
CA ALA A 96 12.07 -0.02 -2.00
C ALA A 96 11.16 1.11 -2.51
N TYR A 97 11.72 2.11 -3.20
CA TYR A 97 10.91 3.16 -3.83
C TYR A 97 9.96 2.61 -4.88
N LYS A 98 10.43 1.72 -5.76
CA LYS A 98 9.60 1.10 -6.80
C LYS A 98 8.43 0.33 -6.20
N ASP A 99 8.68 -0.51 -5.20
CA ASP A 99 7.61 -1.27 -4.53
C ASP A 99 6.61 -0.34 -3.83
N SER A 100 7.10 0.69 -3.11
CA SER A 100 6.22 1.68 -2.49
C SER A 100 5.37 2.42 -3.53
N ARG A 101 5.97 2.83 -4.65
CA ARG A 101 5.28 3.49 -5.77
C ARG A 101 4.19 2.60 -6.34
N ASP A 102 4.52 1.36 -6.66
CA ASP A 102 3.59 0.39 -7.25
C ASP A 102 2.41 0.09 -6.33
N LYS A 103 2.66 0.00 -5.02
CA LYS A 103 1.62 -0.19 -4.00
C LYS A 103 0.71 1.01 -3.85
N ILE A 104 1.26 2.23 -3.76
CA ILE A 104 0.45 3.45 -3.69
C ILE A 104 -0.38 3.60 -4.97
N GLN A 105 0.21 3.33 -6.14
CA GLN A 105 -0.50 3.35 -7.41
C GLN A 105 -1.63 2.31 -7.45
N SER A 106 -1.39 1.10 -6.95
CA SER A 106 -2.42 0.05 -6.88
C SER A 106 -3.56 0.43 -5.94
N PHE A 107 -3.22 1.01 -4.78
CA PHE A 107 -4.20 1.54 -3.84
C PHE A 107 -5.07 2.63 -4.46
N VAL A 108 -4.46 3.65 -5.07
CA VAL A 108 -5.16 4.74 -5.77
C VAL A 108 -6.05 4.20 -6.89
N THR A 109 -5.54 3.24 -7.67
CA THR A 109 -6.30 2.60 -8.76
C THR A 109 -7.51 1.84 -8.22
N SER A 110 -7.37 1.19 -7.06
CA SER A 110 -8.47 0.57 -6.32
C SER A 110 -9.52 1.64 -5.99
N LEU A 111 -9.14 2.69 -5.24
CA LEU A 111 -10.07 3.75 -4.81
C LEU A 111 -10.89 4.37 -5.95
N LYS A 112 -10.30 4.52 -7.15
CA LYS A 112 -11.00 5.02 -8.34
C LYS A 112 -12.05 4.07 -8.91
N LYS A 113 -11.82 2.76 -8.83
CA LYS A 113 -12.64 1.76 -9.51
C LYS A 113 -13.97 1.53 -8.78
N ASP A 114 -13.89 1.23 -7.48
CA ASP A 114 -15.03 0.71 -6.72
C ASP A 114 -15.27 1.44 -5.37
N GLY A 115 -14.59 2.57 -5.13
CA GLY A 115 -14.78 3.43 -3.96
C GLY A 115 -16.07 4.28 -4.00
N LYS A 116 -17.21 3.68 -4.33
CA LYS A 116 -18.48 4.40 -4.45
C LYS A 116 -19.19 4.50 -3.10
N THR A 117 -19.57 5.72 -2.72
CA THR A 117 -20.39 6.03 -1.55
C THR A 117 -21.26 7.23 -1.85
N GLU A 118 -22.46 7.28 -1.25
CA GLU A 118 -23.34 8.46 -1.31
C GLU A 118 -23.04 9.46 -0.18
N ASP A 119 -22.20 9.07 0.80
CA ASP A 119 -21.70 9.98 1.83
C ASP A 119 -20.75 11.00 1.19
N THR A 120 -21.17 12.26 1.18
CA THR A 120 -20.48 13.35 0.50
C THR A 120 -19.13 13.69 1.13
N GLU A 121 -18.99 13.50 2.45
CA GLU A 121 -17.72 13.72 3.15
C GLU A 121 -16.74 12.60 2.82
N LEU A 122 -17.18 11.34 2.88
CA LEU A 122 -16.35 10.18 2.50
C LEU A 122 -15.92 10.25 1.04
N LYS A 123 -16.82 10.67 0.15
CA LYS A 123 -16.49 10.90 -1.25
C LYS A 123 -15.38 11.93 -1.39
N LYS A 124 -15.49 13.07 -0.70
CA LYS A 124 -14.44 14.11 -0.72
C LYS A 124 -13.11 13.57 -0.18
N MET A 125 -13.12 12.85 0.93
CA MET A 125 -11.91 12.25 1.50
C MET A 125 -11.27 11.24 0.54
N ASN A 126 -12.07 10.46 -0.18
CA ASN A 126 -11.60 9.52 -1.20
C ASN A 126 -10.92 10.25 -2.37
N ASP A 127 -11.56 11.30 -2.88
CA ASP A 127 -11.05 12.11 -4.00
C ASP A 127 -9.75 12.86 -3.63
N ASP A 128 -9.69 13.41 -2.41
CA ASP A 128 -8.48 14.05 -1.88
C ASP A 128 -7.34 13.03 -1.73
N LEU A 129 -7.63 11.83 -1.22
CA LEU A 129 -6.65 10.75 -1.04
C LEU A 129 -6.13 10.19 -2.38
N ILE A 130 -7.00 10.08 -3.39
CA ILE A 130 -6.62 9.75 -4.77
C ILE A 130 -5.64 10.80 -5.30
N THR A 131 -6.00 12.09 -5.19
CA THR A 131 -5.19 13.20 -5.70
C THR A 131 -3.81 13.23 -5.05
N GLU A 132 -3.76 13.12 -3.72
CA GLU A 132 -2.50 13.10 -2.98
C GLU A 132 -1.67 11.83 -3.28
N GLY A 133 -2.31 10.67 -3.45
CA GLY A 133 -1.64 9.44 -3.84
C GLY A 133 -0.99 9.52 -5.23
N GLU A 134 -1.67 10.11 -6.21
CA GLU A 134 -1.10 10.35 -7.55
C GLU A 134 0.06 11.34 -7.51
N ARG A 135 -0.04 12.38 -6.69
CA ARG A 135 1.04 13.34 -6.47
C ARG A 135 2.26 12.63 -5.87
N LEU A 136 2.05 11.79 -4.86
CA LEU A 136 3.09 11.01 -4.19
C LEU A 136 3.77 10.03 -5.15
N VAL A 137 3.02 9.34 -6.01
CA VAL A 137 3.58 8.46 -7.06
C VAL A 137 4.55 9.23 -7.96
N LYS A 138 4.16 10.40 -8.45
CA LYS A 138 5.02 11.25 -9.30
C LYS A 138 6.27 11.72 -8.57
N ASP A 139 6.15 12.05 -7.29
CA ASP A 139 7.31 12.43 -6.50
C ASP A 139 8.27 11.26 -6.30
N ILE A 140 7.77 10.04 -6.05
CA ILE A 140 8.61 8.85 -5.96
C ILE A 140 9.30 8.54 -7.30
N ASP A 141 8.60 8.67 -8.43
CA ASP A 141 9.21 8.51 -9.76
C ASP A 141 10.40 9.48 -9.96
N LYS A 142 10.25 10.75 -9.57
CA LYS A 142 11.36 11.73 -9.61
C LYS A 142 12.53 11.35 -8.70
N ARG A 143 12.27 10.77 -7.53
CA ARG A 143 13.34 10.28 -6.63
C ARG A 143 14.14 9.17 -7.31
N ILE A 144 13.45 8.20 -7.91
CA ILE A 144 14.09 7.12 -8.66
C ILE A 144 14.95 7.70 -9.80
N GLU A 145 14.41 8.65 -10.57
CA GLU A 145 15.16 9.31 -11.65
C GLU A 145 16.42 10.06 -11.15
N LYS A 146 16.38 10.67 -9.96
CA LYS A 146 17.56 11.29 -9.36
C LYS A 146 18.58 10.24 -8.91
N LEU A 147 18.12 9.14 -8.31
CA LEU A 147 18.99 8.03 -7.91
C LEU A 147 19.62 7.31 -9.11
N ASP A 148 19.01 7.37 -10.29
CA ASP A 148 19.60 6.87 -11.55
C ASP A 148 20.79 7.70 -12.05
N LYS A 149 21.04 8.88 -11.46
CA LYS A 149 22.17 9.75 -11.81
C LYS A 149 23.38 9.59 -10.88
N VAL A 150 23.30 8.73 -9.87
CA VAL A 150 24.45 8.41 -9.00
C VAL A 150 25.55 7.78 -9.87
N SER A 151 26.75 8.36 -9.82
CA SER A 151 27.84 7.99 -10.73
C SER A 151 28.72 6.87 -10.18
N ASP A 152 29.51 6.24 -11.06
CA ASP A 152 30.53 5.25 -10.66
C ASP A 152 31.59 5.84 -9.70
N GLU A 153 31.83 7.15 -9.76
CA GLU A 153 32.72 7.82 -8.82
C GLU A 153 32.08 7.95 -7.44
N ASP A 154 30.77 8.18 -7.36
CA ASP A 154 30.05 8.18 -6.10
C ASP A 154 30.09 6.81 -5.42
N MET A 155 30.08 5.72 -6.21
CA MET A 155 30.17 4.35 -5.72
C MET A 155 31.48 4.05 -4.98
N LYS A 156 32.53 4.86 -5.12
CA LYS A 156 33.81 4.68 -4.43
C LYS A 156 33.85 5.31 -3.04
N LYS A 157 32.81 6.06 -2.65
CA LYS A 157 32.72 6.70 -1.35
C LYS A 157 32.65 5.68 -0.21
N SER A 158 33.06 6.11 0.98
CA SER A 158 32.83 5.34 2.21
C SER A 158 31.33 5.08 2.41
N GLN A 159 30.96 4.02 3.13
CA GLN A 159 29.57 3.69 3.44
C GLN A 159 28.78 4.92 3.94
N ASN A 160 29.31 5.61 4.96
CA ASN A 160 28.62 6.73 5.60
C ASN A 160 28.42 7.89 4.63
N ASP A 161 29.42 8.19 3.79
CA ASP A 161 29.34 9.28 2.82
C ASP A 161 28.41 8.91 1.67
N PHE A 162 28.40 7.64 1.24
CA PHE A 162 27.52 7.15 0.20
C PHE A 162 26.05 7.16 0.66
N ILE A 163 25.76 6.70 1.88
CA ILE A 163 24.41 6.74 2.45
C ILE A 163 23.88 8.19 2.51
N LYS A 164 24.72 9.13 2.98
CA LYS A 164 24.36 10.56 2.99
C LYS A 164 24.14 11.12 1.58
N LEU A 165 24.97 10.74 0.62
CA LEU A 165 24.82 11.15 -0.78
C LEU A 165 23.51 10.64 -1.37
N VAL A 166 23.19 9.35 -1.18
CA VAL A 166 21.94 8.76 -1.67
C VAL A 166 20.74 9.48 -1.08
N HIS A 167 20.72 9.69 0.24
CA HIS A 167 19.63 10.39 0.92
C HIS A 167 19.52 11.88 0.53
N GLY A 168 20.64 12.56 0.27
CA GLY A 168 20.62 13.92 -0.26
C GLY A 168 20.18 13.99 -1.72
N THR A 169 20.48 12.96 -2.52
CA THR A 169 20.15 12.90 -3.96
C THR A 169 18.67 12.71 -4.21
N GLU A 170 18.01 11.89 -3.40
CA GLU A 170 16.57 11.64 -3.50
C GLU A 170 15.70 12.81 -2.98
N ASP A 171 16.28 13.81 -2.32
CA ASP A 171 15.51 14.95 -1.83
C ASP A 171 14.89 15.72 -2.99
N VAL A 172 13.59 15.97 -2.94
CA VAL A 172 12.84 16.78 -3.93
C VAL A 172 12.16 17.99 -3.28
N GLY A 173 12.59 18.38 -2.08
CA GLY A 173 12.27 19.68 -1.46
C GLY A 173 10.91 19.77 -0.77
N ASN A 174 10.19 18.65 -0.61
CA ASN A 174 8.90 18.58 0.09
C ASN A 174 8.93 17.47 1.15
N ASP A 175 8.18 17.62 2.24
CA ASP A 175 7.92 16.55 3.21
C ASP A 175 7.03 15.47 2.55
N ILE A 176 7.68 14.43 2.04
CA ILE A 176 7.05 13.46 1.15
C ILE A 176 6.31 12.40 1.95
N GLY A 177 5.04 12.26 1.60
CA GLY A 177 4.15 11.24 2.15
C GLY A 177 3.58 11.58 3.52
N SER A 178 3.95 12.67 4.18
CA SER A 178 3.30 13.06 5.45
C SER A 178 1.84 13.45 5.23
N GLY A 179 1.55 14.18 4.13
CA GLY A 179 0.19 14.48 3.67
C GLY A 179 -0.62 13.19 3.41
N PHE A 180 -0.08 12.31 2.57
CA PHE A 180 -0.71 11.01 2.29
C PHE A 180 -0.93 10.17 3.56
N ARG A 181 0.08 10.01 4.42
CA ARG A 181 -0.03 9.27 5.70
C ARG A 181 -1.10 9.87 6.60
N LYS A 182 -1.20 11.20 6.67
CA LYS A 182 -2.24 11.90 7.43
C LYS A 182 -3.62 11.60 6.86
N MET A 183 -3.80 11.69 5.54
CA MET A 183 -5.09 11.40 4.89
C MET A 183 -5.52 9.93 5.08
N ILE A 184 -4.58 8.98 5.01
CA ILE A 184 -4.84 7.58 5.35
C ILE A 184 -5.31 7.44 6.79
N LYS A 185 -4.63 8.09 7.75
CA LYS A 185 -5.02 8.07 9.15
C LYS A 185 -6.43 8.65 9.35
N ASP A 186 -6.71 9.81 8.77
CA ASP A 186 -8.00 10.48 8.89
C ASP A 186 -9.14 9.62 8.29
N MET A 187 -8.89 8.96 7.16
CA MET A 187 -9.83 8.00 6.56
C MET A 187 -10.05 6.78 7.45
N ASN A 188 -8.98 6.19 7.98
CA ASN A 188 -9.06 5.06 8.92
C ASN A 188 -9.89 5.43 10.16
N ASP A 189 -9.68 6.62 10.71
CA ASP A 189 -10.43 7.12 11.86
C ASP A 189 -11.91 7.32 11.52
N ARG A 190 -12.21 7.93 10.37
CA ARG A 190 -13.59 8.15 9.90
C ARG A 190 -14.35 6.84 9.69
N LEU A 191 -13.67 5.80 9.20
CA LEU A 191 -14.25 4.49 8.94
C LEU A 191 -14.20 3.55 10.15
N GLY A 192 -13.63 3.97 11.29
CA GLY A 192 -13.52 3.12 12.48
C GLY A 192 -12.58 1.92 12.31
N ILE A 193 -11.58 2.03 11.43
CA ILE A 193 -10.59 0.98 11.12
C ILE A 193 -9.47 0.94 12.19
N THR A 194 -9.39 1.94 13.07
CA THR A 194 -8.38 2.00 14.13
C THR A 194 -8.57 0.90 15.18
N GLY A 195 -7.69 -0.12 15.14
CA GLY A 195 -7.40 -0.99 16.29
C GLY A 195 -7.94 -2.42 16.27
N ASN A 196 -8.58 -2.89 15.18
CA ASN A 196 -9.04 -4.28 15.08
C ASN A 196 -8.00 -5.28 14.53
N ASN A 197 -6.72 -4.92 14.53
CA ASN A 197 -5.62 -5.89 14.41
C ASN A 197 -5.26 -6.50 15.79
N LYS A 198 -6.28 -6.89 16.56
CA LYS A 198 -6.15 -7.90 17.60
C LYS A 198 -6.87 -9.15 17.13
N LYS A 199 -6.14 -10.03 16.48
CA LYS A 199 -6.24 -11.48 16.63
C LYS A 199 -4.97 -12.13 16.11
#